data_AF-A0A935NVC9-F1
#
_entry.id   AF-A0A935NVC9-F1
#
_cell.length_a   1.000
_cell.length_b   1.000
_cell.length_c   1.000
_cell.angle_alpha   90.00
_cell.angle_beta   90.00
_cell.angle_gamma   90.00
#
_symmetry.space_group_name_H-M   'P 1'
#
loop_
_entity.id
_entity.type
_entity.pdbx_description
1 polymer ?
#
loop_
_entity_poly.entity_id
_entity_poly.type
_entity_poly.pdbx_seq_one_letter_code
_entity_poly.pdbx_strand_id
1 'polypeptide(L)'
;MIILESLLESLRAQAAILTHQSPVEDDAWQFMMSIFELGLLLEADPSRRPAVRGVLAETARHLDEEIGIIERFAWNTRTRHETGWSEDPDQWRDLCTRRSALAFFFELYEDSPLSARLPFINQAGLDEIMRDYASHGNLLPEEIPAHMPTRHWWWWLPGAPPS
;
A
#
# COMPACT_ATOMS: atom_id res chain seq x y z
N MET A 1 -19.40 -4.63 -0.13
CA MET A 1 -18.66 -5.90 -0.09
C MET A 1 -17.93 -6.03 -1.42
N ILE A 2 -16.61 -5.88 -1.42
CA ILE A 2 -15.81 -6.06 -2.64
C ILE A 2 -15.74 -7.55 -2.96
N ILE A 3 -16.04 -7.92 -4.20
CA ILE A 3 -15.94 -9.29 -4.69
C ILE A 3 -14.49 -9.49 -5.13
N LEU A 4 -13.82 -10.53 -4.61
CA LEU A 4 -12.40 -10.80 -4.90
C LEU A 4 -12.10 -10.78 -6.40
N GLU A 5 -12.96 -11.39 -7.22
CA GLU A 5 -12.80 -11.44 -8.67
C GLU A 5 -12.74 -10.04 -9.30
N SER A 6 -13.65 -9.15 -8.92
CA SER A 6 -13.67 -7.77 -9.41
C SER A 6 -12.40 -7.01 -9.01
N LEU A 7 -11.91 -7.23 -7.78
CA LEU A 7 -10.66 -6.61 -7.33
C LEU A 7 -9.45 -7.11 -8.12
N LEU A 8 -9.40 -8.40 -8.42
CA LEU A 8 -8.34 -9.00 -9.23
C LEU A 8 -8.39 -8.52 -10.69
N GLU A 9 -9.58 -8.30 -11.24
CA GLU A 9 -9.75 -7.68 -12.57
C GLU A 9 -9.25 -6.23 -12.59
N SER A 10 -9.61 -5.43 -11.59
CA SER A 10 -9.12 -4.05 -11.44
C SER A 10 -7.60 -4.02 -11.33
N LEU A 11 -7.02 -4.90 -10.53
CA LEU A 11 -5.57 -4.98 -10.31
C LEU A 11 -4.81 -5.30 -11.61
N ARG A 12 -5.35 -6.19 -12.46
CA ARG A 12 -4.79 -6.44 -13.80
C ARG A 12 -4.88 -5.23 -14.70
N ALA A 13 -6.07 -4.62 -14.78
CA ALA A 13 -6.29 -3.46 -15.64
C ALA A 13 -5.37 -2.30 -15.27
N GLN A 14 -5.24 -2.02 -13.97
CA GLN A 14 -4.34 -0.98 -13.45
C GLN A 14 -2.88 -1.31 -13.70
N ALA A 15 -2.43 -2.54 -13.44
CA ALA A 15 -1.05 -2.94 -13.75
C ALA A 15 -0.70 -2.76 -15.23
N ALA A 16 -1.64 -3.06 -16.14
CA ALA A 16 -1.46 -2.80 -17.56
C ALA A 16 -1.39 -1.29 -17.88
N ILE A 17 -2.22 -0.45 -17.24
CA ILE A 17 -2.17 1.01 -17.39
C ILE A 17 -0.80 1.55 -16.95
N LEU A 18 -0.25 1.06 -15.84
CA LEU A 18 1.07 1.48 -15.35
C LEU A 18 2.19 1.18 -16.36
N THR A 19 2.00 0.21 -17.26
CA THR A 19 2.96 -0.12 -18.33
C THR A 19 2.79 0.67 -19.62
N HIS A 20 1.75 1.48 -19.73
CA HIS A 20 1.49 2.29 -20.93
C HIS A 20 1.79 3.78 -20.67
N GLN A 21 2.37 4.42 -21.69
CA GLN A 21 2.84 5.81 -21.78
C GLN A 21 2.55 6.72 -20.56
N SER A 22 3.63 7.01 -19.81
CA SER A 22 3.71 8.05 -18.78
C SER A 22 2.58 8.02 -17.74
N PRO A 23 2.50 6.94 -16.93
CA PRO A 23 1.53 6.85 -15.84
C PRO A 23 1.60 8.08 -14.92
N VAL A 24 0.44 8.62 -14.58
CA VAL A 24 0.32 9.74 -13.65
C VAL A 24 0.20 9.21 -12.22
N GLU A 25 0.33 10.09 -11.25
CA GLU A 25 0.26 9.72 -9.83
C GLU A 25 -1.07 9.02 -9.46
N ASP A 26 -2.17 9.41 -10.09
CA ASP A 26 -3.49 8.82 -9.85
C ASP A 26 -3.56 7.35 -10.28
N ASP A 27 -2.84 6.95 -11.34
CA ASP A 27 -2.80 5.55 -11.78
C ASP A 27 -2.07 4.69 -10.74
N ALA A 28 -0.92 5.18 -10.26
CA ALA A 28 -0.16 4.51 -9.20
C ALA A 28 -0.99 4.41 -7.91
N TRP A 29 -1.69 5.48 -7.55
CA TRP A 29 -2.60 5.49 -6.40
C TRP A 29 -3.69 4.45 -6.53
N GLN A 30 -4.38 4.37 -7.67
CA GLN A 30 -5.45 3.38 -7.88
C GLN A 30 -4.93 1.95 -7.75
N PHE A 31 -3.79 1.64 -8.36
CA PHE A 31 -3.14 0.34 -8.22
C PHE A 31 -2.83 0.02 -6.75
N MET A 32 -2.19 0.97 -6.05
CA MET A 32 -1.83 0.80 -4.64
C MET A 32 -3.06 0.68 -3.73
N MET A 33 -4.19 1.30 -4.08
CA MET A 33 -5.45 1.11 -3.36
C MET A 33 -6.04 -0.27 -3.56
N SER A 34 -5.98 -0.82 -4.77
CA SER A 34 -6.36 -2.21 -4.99
C SER A 34 -5.45 -3.20 -4.25
N ILE A 35 -4.15 -2.88 -4.11
CA ILE A 35 -3.23 -3.65 -3.26
C ILE A 35 -3.62 -3.57 -1.78
N PHE A 36 -3.95 -2.38 -1.29
CA PHE A 36 -4.38 -2.17 0.09
C PHE A 36 -5.66 -2.96 0.41
N GLU A 37 -6.68 -2.85 -0.44
CA GLU A 37 -7.93 -3.60 -0.32
C GLU A 37 -7.71 -5.10 -0.38
N LEU A 38 -6.81 -5.56 -1.26
CA LEU A 38 -6.46 -6.96 -1.38
C LEU A 38 -5.77 -7.47 -0.12
N GLY A 39 -4.84 -6.69 0.44
CA GLY A 39 -4.19 -6.98 1.71
C GLY A 39 -5.19 -7.18 2.83
N LEU A 40 -6.11 -6.22 3.03
CA LEU A 40 -7.17 -6.34 4.04
C LEU A 40 -8.07 -7.56 3.83
N LEU A 41 -8.45 -7.84 2.58
CA LEU A 41 -9.27 -9.00 2.25
C LEU A 41 -8.54 -10.31 2.58
N LEU A 42 -7.23 -10.39 2.37
CA LEU A 42 -6.43 -11.58 2.68
C LEU A 42 -6.09 -11.71 4.16
N GLU A 43 -6.03 -10.62 4.92
CA GLU A 43 -5.96 -10.67 6.38
C GLU A 43 -7.30 -11.13 6.98
N ALA A 44 -8.43 -10.72 6.39
CA ALA A 44 -9.75 -11.17 6.82
C ALA A 44 -10.01 -12.65 6.47
N ASP A 45 -9.50 -13.13 5.34
CA ASP A 45 -9.66 -14.51 4.87
C ASP A 45 -8.39 -15.03 4.17
N PRO A 46 -7.43 -15.56 4.94
CA PRO A 46 -6.17 -16.10 4.40
C PRO A 46 -6.37 -17.29 3.45
N SER A 47 -7.51 -17.97 3.50
CA SER A 47 -7.80 -19.13 2.62
C SER A 47 -7.88 -18.74 1.14
N ARG A 48 -8.03 -17.44 0.84
CA ARG A 48 -8.08 -16.89 -0.52
C ARG A 48 -6.70 -16.70 -1.15
N ARG A 49 -5.61 -16.79 -0.38
CA ARG A 49 -4.23 -16.60 -0.87
C ARG A 49 -3.90 -17.45 -2.11
N PRO A 50 -4.28 -18.74 -2.23
CA PRO A 50 -4.01 -19.52 -3.43
C PRO A 50 -4.66 -18.94 -4.70
N ALA A 51 -5.86 -18.36 -4.59
CA ALA A 51 -6.60 -17.82 -5.72
C ALA A 51 -5.96 -16.56 -6.33
N VAL A 52 -5.20 -15.80 -5.53
CA VAL A 52 -4.62 -14.52 -5.98
C VAL A 52 -3.22 -14.69 -6.60
N ARG A 53 -2.53 -15.80 -6.32
CA ARG A 53 -1.14 -16.05 -6.77
C ARG A 53 -0.95 -15.89 -8.27
N GLY A 54 -1.89 -16.39 -9.07
CA GLY A 54 -1.81 -16.28 -10.53
C GLY A 54 -1.82 -14.83 -11.00
N VAL A 55 -2.65 -14.00 -10.37
CA VAL A 55 -2.80 -12.57 -10.71
C VAL A 55 -1.59 -11.76 -10.24
N LEU A 56 -1.07 -12.04 -9.05
CA LEU A 56 0.16 -11.41 -8.55
C LEU A 56 1.35 -11.76 -9.45
N ALA A 57 1.49 -13.01 -9.88
CA ALA A 57 2.55 -13.40 -10.81
C ALA A 57 2.40 -12.76 -12.20
N GLU A 58 1.18 -12.53 -12.67
CA GLU A 58 0.89 -11.84 -13.93
C GLU A 58 1.27 -10.36 -13.84
N THR A 59 0.75 -9.66 -12.84
CA THR A 59 1.03 -8.23 -12.61
C THR A 59 2.49 -7.96 -12.25
N ALA A 60 3.17 -8.88 -11.57
CA ALA A 60 4.60 -8.77 -11.28
C ALA A 60 5.44 -8.62 -12.56
N ARG A 61 5.06 -9.31 -13.65
CA ARG A 61 5.78 -9.21 -14.93
C ARG A 61 5.58 -7.86 -15.59
N HIS A 62 4.37 -7.30 -15.51
CA HIS A 62 4.09 -5.95 -15.99
C HIS A 62 4.91 -4.90 -15.24
N LEU A 63 4.98 -5.05 -13.92
CA LEU A 63 5.67 -4.09 -13.06
C LEU A 63 7.20 -4.19 -13.09
N ASP A 64 7.80 -5.32 -13.48
CA ASP A 64 9.28 -5.46 -13.48
C ASP A 64 9.93 -4.48 -14.48
N GLU A 65 9.22 -4.16 -15.56
CA GLU A 65 9.66 -3.19 -16.56
C GLU A 65 9.51 -1.74 -16.07
N GLU A 66 8.55 -1.48 -15.17
CA GLU A 66 8.10 -0.13 -14.81
C GLU A 66 8.10 0.13 -13.29
N ILE A 67 8.94 -0.57 -12.53
CA ILE A 67 8.97 -0.51 -11.05
C ILE A 67 9.19 0.91 -10.51
N GLY A 68 9.79 1.79 -11.33
CA GLY A 68 10.00 3.21 -11.01
C GLY A 68 8.71 3.98 -10.72
N ILE A 69 7.54 3.48 -11.16
CA ILE A 69 6.24 4.08 -10.81
C ILE A 69 5.88 3.85 -9.34
N ILE A 70 6.25 2.69 -8.79
CA ILE A 70 6.06 2.35 -7.37
C ILE A 70 7.08 3.10 -6.51
N GLU A 71 8.32 3.24 -6.98
CA GLU A 71 9.32 4.10 -6.33
C GLU A 71 8.85 5.55 -6.26
N ARG A 72 8.29 6.08 -7.36
CA ARG A 72 7.70 7.43 -7.40
C ARG A 72 6.52 7.55 -6.44
N PHE A 73 5.68 6.53 -6.34
CA PHE A 73 4.59 6.51 -5.36
C PHE A 73 5.10 6.63 -3.91
N ALA A 74 6.13 5.87 -3.56
CA ALA A 74 6.77 5.95 -2.24
C ALA A 74 7.39 7.34 -2.00
N TRP A 75 8.10 7.88 -2.99
CA TRP A 75 8.67 9.23 -2.94
C TRP A 75 7.60 10.32 -2.77
N ASN A 76 6.51 10.24 -3.52
CA ASN A 76 5.41 11.20 -3.44
C ASN A 76 4.69 11.13 -2.10
N THR A 77 4.48 9.92 -1.58
CA THR A 77 3.91 9.70 -0.24
C THR A 77 4.74 10.44 0.81
N ARG A 78 6.07 10.34 0.72
CA ARG A 78 6.99 11.07 1.59
C ARG A 78 6.90 12.58 1.39
N THR A 79 7.10 13.06 0.16
CA THR A 79 7.23 14.50 -0.11
C THR A 79 5.96 15.30 0.15
N ARG A 80 4.77 14.73 -0.11
CA ARG A 80 3.48 15.34 0.23
C ARG A 80 3.37 15.66 1.71
N HIS A 81 3.87 14.77 2.57
CA HIS A 81 3.77 14.93 4.02
C HIS A 81 4.94 15.72 4.61
N GLU A 82 6.12 15.75 3.97
CA GLU A 82 7.22 16.65 4.38
C GLU A 82 6.92 18.13 4.07
N THR A 83 6.19 18.42 2.98
CA THR A 83 6.03 19.79 2.47
C THR A 83 4.65 20.39 2.63
N GLY A 84 3.62 19.56 2.87
CA GLY A 84 2.22 19.97 2.93
C GLY A 84 1.46 19.51 4.17
N TRP A 85 2.17 19.06 5.22
CA TRP A 85 1.53 18.59 6.45
C TRP A 85 0.58 19.63 7.03
N SER A 86 -0.66 19.22 7.28
CA SER A 86 -1.56 19.91 8.18
C SER A 86 -2.03 18.95 9.27
N GLU A 87 -2.44 19.48 10.42
CA GLU A 87 -2.99 18.68 11.54
C GLU A 87 -4.38 18.08 11.24
N ASP A 88 -4.75 17.96 9.96
CA ASP A 88 -5.99 17.34 9.51
C ASP A 88 -5.92 15.81 9.70
N PRO A 89 -6.83 15.20 10.49
CA PRO A 89 -6.91 13.76 10.68
C PRO A 89 -7.00 12.96 9.37
N ASP A 90 -7.60 13.53 8.31
CA ASP A 90 -7.70 12.86 7.01
C ASP A 90 -6.33 12.73 6.33
N GLN A 91 -5.37 13.62 6.59
CA GLN A 91 -3.99 13.47 6.10
C GLN A 91 -3.26 12.32 6.80
N TRP A 92 -3.46 12.17 8.11
CA TRP A 92 -2.88 11.04 8.83
C TRP A 92 -3.45 9.71 8.34
N ARG A 93 -4.77 9.65 8.09
CA ARG A 93 -5.42 8.48 7.50
C ARG A 93 -4.88 8.15 6.11
N ASP A 94 -4.71 9.16 5.24
CA ASP A 94 -4.11 8.99 3.91
C ASP A 94 -2.68 8.44 4.01
N LEU A 95 -1.84 9.02 4.88
CA LEU A 95 -0.47 8.54 5.11
C LEU A 95 -0.43 7.09 5.58
N CYS A 96 -1.27 6.73 6.57
CA CYS A 96 -1.39 5.34 7.05
C CYS A 96 -1.82 4.39 5.94
N THR A 97 -2.77 4.82 5.11
CA THR A 97 -3.28 4.03 3.98
C THR A 97 -2.20 3.80 2.93
N ARG A 98 -1.48 4.85 2.52
CA ARG A 98 -0.34 4.76 1.57
C ARG A 98 0.77 3.84 2.10
N ARG A 99 1.10 3.98 3.38
CA ARG A 99 2.14 3.16 4.01
C ARG A 99 1.76 1.68 4.08
N SER A 100 0.50 1.39 4.40
CA SER A 100 -0.04 0.03 4.37
C SER A 100 -0.17 -0.55 2.98
N ALA A 101 -0.52 0.27 1.98
CA ALA A 101 -0.50 -0.17 0.58
C ALA A 101 0.90 -0.62 0.17
N LEU A 102 1.94 0.15 0.54
CA LEU A 102 3.34 -0.25 0.33
C LEU A 102 3.70 -1.52 1.11
N ALA A 103 3.34 -1.62 2.39
CA ALA A 103 3.63 -2.83 3.17
C ALA A 103 3.00 -4.08 2.53
N PHE A 104 1.71 -4.02 2.20
CA PHE A 104 1.03 -5.12 1.52
C PHE A 104 1.62 -5.41 0.13
N PHE A 105 2.05 -4.40 -0.62
CA PHE A 105 2.74 -4.62 -1.89
C PHE A 105 3.99 -5.47 -1.69
N PHE A 106 4.84 -5.14 -0.72
CA PHE A 106 6.04 -5.93 -0.45
C PHE A 106 5.71 -7.36 -0.02
N GLU A 107 4.74 -7.54 0.87
CA GLU A 107 4.32 -8.86 1.34
C GLU A 107 3.72 -9.73 0.23
N LEU A 108 2.92 -9.14 -0.66
CA LEU A 108 2.25 -9.88 -1.74
C LEU A 108 3.20 -10.24 -2.89
N TYR A 109 4.23 -9.43 -3.12
CA TYR A 109 5.18 -9.63 -4.21
C TYR A 109 6.54 -10.23 -3.76
N GLU A 110 6.71 -10.57 -2.49
CA GLU A 110 7.94 -11.16 -1.92
C GLU A 110 8.36 -12.45 -2.63
N ASP A 111 7.39 -13.29 -3.01
CA ASP A 111 7.63 -14.56 -3.71
C ASP A 111 7.51 -14.43 -5.25
N SER A 112 7.55 -13.21 -5.79
CA SER A 112 7.35 -12.94 -7.22
C SER A 112 8.66 -12.57 -7.94
N PRO A 113 8.67 -12.51 -9.28
CA PRO A 113 9.82 -11.97 -10.04
C PRO A 113 10.25 -10.55 -9.61
N LEU A 114 9.34 -9.75 -9.03
CA LEU A 114 9.66 -8.42 -8.52
C LEU A 114 10.53 -8.42 -7.24
N SER A 115 10.65 -9.55 -6.56
CA SER A 115 11.34 -9.66 -5.26
C SER A 115 12.75 -9.07 -5.29
N ALA A 116 13.49 -9.24 -6.40
CA ALA A 116 14.82 -8.69 -6.59
C ALA A 116 14.84 -7.15 -6.68
N ARG A 117 13.71 -6.52 -7.02
CA ARG A 117 13.55 -5.07 -7.15
C ARG A 117 13.07 -4.40 -5.87
N LEU A 118 12.30 -5.11 -5.04
CA LEU A 118 11.70 -4.58 -3.81
C LEU A 118 12.70 -3.83 -2.90
N PRO A 119 13.96 -4.30 -2.69
CA PRO A 119 14.92 -3.61 -1.84
C PRO A 119 15.32 -2.20 -2.31
N PHE A 120 15.07 -1.84 -3.58
CA PHE A 120 15.41 -0.51 -4.12
C PHE A 120 14.33 0.54 -3.82
N ILE A 121 13.11 0.11 -3.46
CA ILE A 121 12.04 1.02 -3.06
C ILE A 121 12.27 1.43 -1.59
N ASN A 122 12.59 2.71 -1.36
CA ASN A 122 12.89 3.24 -0.03
C ASN A 122 11.65 3.32 0.87
N GLN A 123 11.51 2.36 1.80
CA GLN A 123 10.49 2.39 2.86
C GLN A 123 10.96 3.09 4.14
N ALA A 124 12.26 3.06 4.44
CA ALA A 124 12.79 3.48 5.75
C ALA A 124 12.49 4.95 6.05
N GLY A 125 12.60 5.83 5.04
CA GLY A 125 12.30 7.25 5.22
C GLY A 125 10.83 7.54 5.55
N LEU A 126 9.90 6.68 5.15
CA LEU A 126 8.47 6.84 5.48
C LEU A 126 8.21 6.53 6.96
N ASP A 127 8.82 5.48 7.49
CA ASP A 127 8.66 5.11 8.91
C ASP A 127 9.22 6.17 9.86
N GLU A 128 10.32 6.82 9.49
CA GLU A 128 10.89 7.95 10.23
C GLU A 128 9.91 9.12 10.29
N ILE A 129 9.38 9.54 9.14
CA ILE A 129 8.37 10.60 9.05
C ILE A 129 7.15 10.27 9.93
N MET A 130 6.61 9.06 9.81
CA MET A 130 5.43 8.69 10.62
C MET A 130 5.71 8.75 12.12
N ARG A 131 6.92 8.45 12.58
CA ARG A 131 7.30 8.61 13.99
C ARG A 131 7.43 10.08 14.40
N ASP A 132 8.01 10.91 13.54
CA ASP A 132 8.16 12.35 13.79
C ASP A 132 6.79 13.05 13.90
N TYR A 133 5.80 12.61 13.11
CA TYR A 133 4.44 13.13 13.13
C TYR A 133 3.49 12.36 14.06
N ALA A 134 3.97 11.35 14.79
CA ALA A 134 3.13 10.45 15.59
C ALA A 134 2.24 11.16 16.62
N SER A 135 2.67 12.31 17.17
CA SER A 135 1.86 13.10 18.10
C SER A 135 0.56 13.64 17.49
N HIS A 136 0.49 13.74 16.15
CA HIS A 136 -0.67 14.18 15.40
C HIS A 136 -1.52 13.01 14.91
N GLY A 137 -0.96 11.80 14.86
CA GLY A 137 -1.71 10.60 14.55
C GLY A 137 -2.60 10.26 15.73
N ASN A 138 -3.91 10.46 15.66
CA ASN A 138 -4.83 9.98 16.69
C ASN A 138 -6.11 9.53 16.01
N LEU A 139 -6.05 8.35 15.39
CA LEU A 139 -7.25 7.71 14.85
C LEU A 139 -7.99 7.00 15.98
N LEU A 140 -9.30 7.20 16.02
CA LEU A 140 -10.20 6.39 16.84
C LEU A 140 -10.22 4.94 16.32
N PRO A 141 -10.46 3.94 17.18
CA PRO A 141 -10.49 2.54 16.76
C PRO A 141 -11.43 2.24 15.59
N GLU A 142 -12.56 2.94 15.49
CA GLU A 142 -13.53 2.84 14.40
C GLU A 142 -13.04 3.44 13.06
N GLU A 143 -12.01 4.28 13.09
CA GLU A 143 -11.37 4.85 11.90
C GLU A 143 -10.27 3.94 11.34
N ILE A 144 -9.80 2.97 12.13
CA ILE A 144 -8.82 1.97 11.71
C ILE A 144 -9.57 0.88 10.91
N PRO A 145 -9.15 0.57 9.67
CA PRO A 145 -9.82 -0.45 8.86
C PRO A 145 -9.88 -1.80 9.57
N ALA A 146 -11.03 -2.47 9.47
CA ALA A 146 -11.19 -3.81 10.00
C ALA A 146 -10.14 -4.76 9.40
N HIS A 147 -9.64 -5.69 10.22
CA HIS A 147 -8.59 -6.66 9.86
C HIS A 147 -7.22 -6.03 9.54
N MET A 148 -7.00 -4.76 9.87
CA MET A 148 -5.65 -4.18 9.80
C MET A 148 -4.69 -5.00 10.69
N PRO A 149 -3.59 -5.51 10.15
CA PRO A 149 -2.68 -6.32 10.95
C PRO A 149 -1.87 -5.43 11.90
N THR A 150 -1.57 -5.94 13.09
CA THR A 150 -0.83 -5.22 14.14
C THR A 150 0.60 -4.85 13.71
N ARG A 151 1.16 -5.56 12.72
CA ARG A 151 2.43 -5.22 12.08
C ARG A 151 2.39 -3.88 11.32
N HIS A 152 1.20 -3.37 10.99
CA HIS A 152 0.99 -2.01 10.48
C HIS A 152 0.81 -1.02 11.63
N TRP A 153 1.76 -1.04 12.57
CA TRP A 153 1.72 -0.34 13.86
C TRP A 153 1.38 1.15 13.77
N TRP A 154 1.68 1.79 12.63
CA TRP A 154 1.45 3.21 12.41
C TRP A 154 -0.01 3.66 12.51
N TRP A 155 -0.98 2.76 12.31
CA TRP A 155 -2.40 3.08 12.52
C TRP A 155 -2.75 3.39 13.97
N TRP A 156 -1.92 2.92 14.91
CA TRP A 156 -2.16 3.06 16.35
C TRP A 156 -1.24 4.08 17.01
N LEU A 157 -0.36 4.77 16.27
CA LEU A 157 0.43 5.85 16.85
C LEU A 157 -0.46 6.98 17.39
N PRO A 158 -0.02 7.69 18.46
CA PRO A 158 1.19 7.44 19.25
C PRO A 158 1.03 6.29 20.26
N GLY A 159 -0.15 5.66 20.31
CA GLY A 159 -0.40 4.47 21.10
C GLY A 159 0.29 3.21 20.55
N ALA A 160 -0.13 2.06 21.08
CA ALA A 160 0.36 0.76 20.65
C ALA A 160 -0.75 -0.02 19.93
N PRO A 161 -0.40 -0.85 18.92
CA PRO A 161 -1.35 -1.79 18.34
C PRO A 161 -1.89 -2.76 19.40
N PRO A 162 -3.09 -3.30 19.21
CA PRO A 162 -3.62 -4.34 20.10
C PRO A 162 -2.69 -5.56 20.08
N SER A 163 -2.54 -6.20 21.23
CA SER A 163 -1.76 -7.43 21.43
C SER A 163 -2.46 -8.66 20.87
#